data_AF-A0A840BQS6-F1
#
_entry.id   AF-A0A840BQS6-F1
#
_cell.length_a   1.000
_cell.length_b   1.000
_cell.length_c   1.000
_cell.angle_alpha   90.00
_cell.angle_beta   90.00
_cell.angle_gamma   90.00
#
_symmetry.space_group_name_H-M   'P 1'
#
loop_
_entity.id
_entity.type
_entity.pdbx_description
1 polymer ?
#
loop_
_entity_poly.entity_id
_entity_poly.type
_entity_poly.pdbx_seq_one_letter_code
_entity_poly.pdbx_strand_id
1 'polypeptide(L)'
;MKSLVNWTFVVICMAYAVGALSKDNVEDCNRSKVKTYPFGEVYRSQCGTAKTGYRDTIYLNGSAVLSDSQLFDDDSNSDRSIRIYTSGESSPQSGCSPRLYLVDFSKKPAKVIAFGVKKACNEFHWASWGEKRSVIALKKNVKFVYEDGVMTLPKAGKTLWDSIEPPHAGPGLSEEDAVPFAEEVPQPK
;
A
#
# COMPACT_ATOMS: atom_id res chain seq x y z
N MET A 1 -75.47 -40.01 19.43
CA MET A 1 -74.61 -40.48 18.32
C MET A 1 -73.63 -39.37 17.96
N LYS A 2 -72.34 -39.72 17.99
CA LYS A 2 -71.16 -39.13 17.33
C LYS A 2 -71.01 -37.61 17.30
N SER A 3 -70.22 -37.17 18.28
CA SER A 3 -69.33 -36.00 18.30
C SER A 3 -68.54 -35.84 16.99
N LEU A 4 -68.51 -34.62 16.45
CA LEU A 4 -67.58 -34.18 15.41
C LEU A 4 -66.74 -33.04 16.01
N VAL A 5 -65.57 -33.40 16.52
CA VAL A 5 -64.55 -32.47 16.98
C VAL A 5 -63.84 -31.91 15.74
N ASN A 6 -64.07 -30.64 15.46
CA ASN A 6 -63.41 -29.93 14.37
C ASN A 6 -62.01 -29.49 14.86
N TRP A 7 -60.97 -30.14 14.37
CA TRP A 7 -59.57 -29.83 14.70
C TRP A 7 -59.12 -28.62 13.88
N THR A 8 -59.20 -27.43 14.48
CA THR A 8 -58.60 -26.21 13.93
C THR A 8 -57.09 -26.31 14.07
N PHE A 9 -56.41 -26.72 12.99
CA PHE A 9 -54.96 -26.59 12.86
C PHE A 9 -54.58 -25.10 12.88
N VAL A 10 -54.02 -24.64 13.99
CA VAL A 10 -53.28 -23.38 14.04
C VAL A 10 -51.97 -23.59 13.28
N VAL A 11 -51.98 -23.22 11.99
CA VAL A 11 -50.76 -23.13 11.19
C VAL A 11 -49.96 -21.94 11.72
N ILE A 12 -48.90 -22.25 12.45
CA ILE A 12 -47.87 -21.29 12.87
C ILE A 12 -47.20 -20.78 11.59
N CYS A 13 -47.60 -19.60 11.13
CA CYS A 13 -46.80 -18.80 10.22
C CYS A 13 -45.53 -18.35 10.98
N MET A 14 -44.51 -19.22 11.04
CA MET A 14 -43.14 -18.75 11.16
C MET A 14 -42.82 -17.97 9.89
N ALA A 15 -43.19 -16.70 9.90
CA ALA A 15 -42.74 -15.75 8.92
C ALA A 15 -41.22 -15.72 9.00
N TYR A 16 -40.62 -16.25 7.94
CA TYR A 16 -39.23 -16.14 7.57
C TYR A 16 -38.70 -14.75 7.96
N ALA A 17 -37.89 -14.69 9.01
CA ALA A 17 -36.85 -13.67 9.11
C ALA A 17 -35.84 -14.02 8.02
N VAL A 18 -36.16 -13.69 6.76
CA VAL A 18 -35.17 -13.62 5.70
C VAL A 18 -34.25 -12.50 6.15
N GLY A 19 -33.12 -12.89 6.73
CA GLY A 19 -32.06 -11.98 7.08
C GLY A 19 -31.78 -11.14 5.84
N ALA A 20 -32.06 -9.84 5.92
CA ALA A 20 -31.45 -8.88 5.05
C ALA A 20 -29.94 -8.99 5.32
N LEU A 21 -29.26 -9.86 4.54
CA LEU A 21 -27.81 -9.85 4.45
C LEU A 21 -27.47 -8.44 3.97
N SER A 22 -27.05 -7.60 4.92
CA SER A 22 -26.53 -6.28 4.68
C SER A 22 -25.50 -6.39 3.55
N LYS A 23 -25.86 -5.86 2.38
CA LYS A 23 -24.97 -5.76 1.21
C LYS A 23 -23.72 -4.94 1.49
N ASP A 24 -23.62 -4.33 2.67
CA ASP A 24 -22.52 -3.43 3.03
C ASP A 24 -21.21 -4.16 3.37
N ASN A 25 -21.20 -5.49 3.44
CA ASN A 25 -20.03 -6.28 3.84
C ASN A 25 -19.51 -7.23 2.74
N VAL A 26 -20.02 -7.14 1.50
CA VAL A 26 -19.43 -7.92 0.39
C VAL A 26 -18.14 -7.23 -0.03
N GLU A 27 -17.01 -7.90 0.17
CA GLU A 27 -15.72 -7.46 -0.34
C GLU A 27 -15.72 -7.54 -1.87
N ASP A 28 -15.56 -6.38 -2.53
CA ASP A 28 -15.44 -6.30 -3.98
C ASP A 28 -13.95 -6.32 -4.35
N CYS A 29 -13.58 -7.25 -5.23
CA CYS A 29 -12.21 -7.46 -5.66
C CYS A 29 -12.11 -7.30 -7.18
N ASN A 30 -11.40 -6.27 -7.62
CA ASN A 30 -11.11 -6.04 -9.03
C ASN A 30 -9.64 -6.38 -9.34
N ARG A 31 -9.43 -7.29 -10.29
CA ARG A 31 -8.10 -7.69 -10.74
C ARG A 31 -7.71 -6.92 -12.00
N SER A 32 -6.53 -6.31 -12.00
CA SER A 32 -5.96 -5.70 -13.20
C SER A 32 -5.63 -6.74 -14.26
N LYS A 33 -5.44 -6.28 -15.51
CA LYS A 33 -4.82 -7.11 -16.54
C LYS A 33 -3.43 -7.56 -16.08
N VAL A 34 -3.08 -8.80 -16.41
CA VAL A 34 -1.74 -9.35 -16.19
C VAL A 34 -0.79 -8.73 -17.18
N LYS A 35 0.35 -8.25 -16.70
CA LYS A 35 1.47 -7.79 -17.52
C LYS A 35 2.62 -8.80 -17.41
N THR A 36 3.13 -9.23 -18.55
CA THR A 36 4.23 -10.20 -18.62
C THR A 36 5.54 -9.44 -18.87
N TYR A 37 6.52 -9.68 -18.00
CA TYR A 37 7.87 -9.14 -18.08
C TYR A 37 8.90 -10.29 -18.13
N PRO A 38 10.16 -10.05 -18.50
CA PRO A 38 11.21 -11.09 -18.49
C PRO A 38 11.43 -11.76 -17.13
N PHE A 39 11.07 -11.08 -16.04
CA PHE A 39 11.20 -11.58 -14.66
C PHE A 39 9.91 -12.25 -14.12
N GLY A 40 8.78 -12.17 -14.84
CA GLY A 40 7.55 -12.83 -14.44
C GLY A 40 6.27 -12.07 -14.80
N GLU A 41 5.15 -12.60 -14.33
CA GLU A 41 3.84 -12.00 -14.50
C GLU A 41 3.50 -11.11 -13.30
N VAL A 42 3.19 -9.84 -13.56
CA VAL A 42 2.79 -8.87 -12.54
C VAL A 42 1.33 -8.49 -12.74
N TYR A 43 0.55 -8.49 -11.67
CA TYR A 43 -0.81 -7.96 -11.68
C TYR A 43 -1.18 -7.38 -10.31
N ARG A 44 -2.20 -6.53 -10.28
CA ARG A 44 -2.75 -5.91 -9.08
C ARG A 44 -4.14 -6.48 -8.81
N SER A 45 -4.47 -6.72 -7.56
CA SER A 45 -5.84 -6.97 -7.08
C SER A 45 -6.21 -5.85 -6.13
N GLN A 46 -7.29 -5.14 -6.41
CA GLN A 46 -7.83 -4.12 -5.53
C GLN A 46 -9.04 -4.70 -4.83
N CYS A 47 -8.95 -4.90 -3.51
CA CYS A 47 -10.01 -5.48 -2.70
C CYS A 47 -10.44 -4.52 -1.60
N GLY A 48 -11.73 -4.45 -1.31
CA GLY A 48 -12.22 -3.64 -0.20
C GLY A 48 -13.73 -3.50 -0.16
N THR A 49 -14.19 -2.61 0.73
CA THR A 49 -15.61 -2.22 0.83
C THR A 49 -15.74 -0.72 0.89
N ALA A 50 -16.94 -0.18 0.60
CA ALA A 50 -17.22 1.24 0.75
C ALA A 50 -16.95 1.76 2.18
N LYS A 51 -17.01 0.89 3.20
CA LYS A 51 -16.76 1.23 4.61
C LYS A 51 -15.28 1.22 4.99
N THR A 52 -14.49 0.30 4.44
CA THR A 52 -13.10 0.06 4.84
C THR A 52 -12.07 0.67 3.88
N GLY A 53 -12.53 1.15 2.72
CA GLY A 53 -11.67 1.58 1.64
C GLY A 53 -11.14 0.40 0.84
N TYR A 54 -10.50 0.71 -0.28
CA TYR A 54 -9.88 -0.29 -1.16
C TYR A 54 -8.38 -0.36 -0.89
N ARG A 55 -7.85 -1.59 -0.83
CA ARG A 55 -6.40 -1.87 -0.76
C ARG A 55 -5.95 -2.56 -2.02
N ASP A 56 -4.79 -2.14 -2.54
CA ASP A 56 -4.15 -2.80 -3.65
C ASP A 56 -3.18 -3.86 -3.12
N THR A 57 -3.29 -5.09 -3.60
CA THR A 57 -2.26 -6.12 -3.46
C THR A 57 -1.61 -6.37 -4.82
N ILE A 58 -0.28 -6.32 -4.87
CA ILE A 58 0.49 -6.65 -6.08
C ILE A 58 1.01 -8.05 -5.96
N TYR A 59 0.91 -8.76 -7.07
CA TYR A 59 1.35 -10.13 -7.21
C TYR A 59 2.46 -10.22 -8.27
N LEU A 60 3.46 -11.05 -7.98
CA LEU A 60 4.48 -11.51 -8.93
C LEU A 60 4.39 -13.03 -9.03
N ASN A 61 4.15 -13.55 -10.24
CA ASN A 61 3.97 -15.00 -10.49
C ASN A 61 2.93 -15.63 -9.55
N GLY A 62 1.84 -14.90 -9.27
CA GLY A 62 0.76 -15.35 -8.38
C GLY A 62 1.06 -15.22 -6.87
N SER A 63 2.27 -14.84 -6.47
CA SER A 63 2.63 -14.62 -5.06
C SER A 63 2.48 -13.15 -4.69
N ALA A 64 1.85 -12.87 -3.54
CA ALA A 64 1.69 -11.50 -3.07
C ALA A 64 3.04 -10.89 -2.67
N VAL A 65 3.33 -9.69 -3.14
CA VAL A 65 4.59 -8.96 -2.90
C VAL A 65 4.39 -7.86 -1.87
N LEU A 66 3.34 -7.05 -2.04
CA LEU A 66 3.01 -5.92 -1.17
C LEU A 66 1.51 -5.67 -1.24
N SER A 67 0.90 -5.33 -0.10
CA SER A 67 -0.51 -4.92 -0.01
C SER A 67 -0.62 -3.53 0.58
N ASP A 68 -0.60 -2.50 -0.26
CA ASP A 68 -0.64 -1.09 0.10
C ASP A 68 -1.09 -0.23 -1.08
N SER A 69 -1.38 1.05 -0.87
CA SER A 69 -1.91 1.93 -1.92
C SER A 69 -0.82 2.34 -2.92
N GLN A 70 -1.07 2.14 -4.21
CA GLN A 70 -0.15 2.54 -5.28
C GLN A 70 -0.13 4.05 -5.47
N LEU A 71 1.06 4.65 -5.45
CA LEU A 71 1.23 6.09 -5.74
C LEU A 71 1.70 6.35 -7.16
N PHE A 72 2.60 5.51 -7.66
CA PHE A 72 3.25 5.74 -8.95
C PHE A 72 3.66 4.42 -9.62
N ASP A 73 3.58 4.40 -10.94
CA ASP A 73 3.98 3.28 -11.80
C ASP A 73 4.89 3.80 -12.92
N ASP A 74 6.10 3.28 -13.04
CA ASP A 74 6.88 3.42 -14.27
C ASP A 74 6.93 2.08 -15.00
N ASP A 75 6.12 2.00 -16.05
CA ASP A 75 6.09 0.87 -16.97
C ASP A 75 6.79 1.19 -18.31
N SER A 76 7.57 2.27 -18.38
CA SER A 76 8.27 2.66 -19.63
C SER A 76 9.41 1.71 -20.01
N ASN A 77 9.94 0.93 -19.05
CA ASN A 77 11.02 -0.02 -19.27
C ASN A 77 10.55 -1.46 -18.99
N SER A 78 10.55 -2.32 -20.01
CA SER A 78 10.13 -3.72 -19.89
C SER A 78 11.11 -4.59 -19.10
N ASP A 79 12.38 -4.21 -19.01
CA ASP A 79 13.41 -4.96 -18.31
C ASP A 79 13.53 -4.55 -16.84
N ARG A 80 12.93 -3.41 -16.50
CA ARG A 80 12.97 -2.80 -15.17
C ARG A 80 11.61 -2.23 -14.81
N SER A 81 10.82 -2.98 -14.05
CA SER A 81 9.57 -2.45 -13.46
C SER A 81 9.81 -2.06 -12.01
N ILE A 82 9.76 -0.75 -11.75
CA ILE A 82 9.85 -0.21 -10.40
C ILE A 82 8.59 0.61 -10.09
N ARG A 83 8.03 0.38 -8.90
CA ARG A 83 6.80 1.03 -8.46
C ARG A 83 6.95 1.62 -7.06
N ILE A 84 6.23 2.72 -6.82
CA ILE A 84 6.19 3.39 -5.53
C ILE A 84 4.80 3.26 -4.91
N TYR A 85 4.78 2.87 -3.64
CA TYR A 85 3.57 2.70 -2.83
C TYR A 85 3.66 3.56 -1.58
N THR A 86 2.51 3.91 -1.03
CA THR A 86 2.39 4.49 0.31
C THR A 86 1.84 3.46 1.26
N SER A 87 2.28 3.49 2.52
CA SER A 87 1.51 2.81 3.56
C SER A 87 0.10 3.40 3.62
N GLY A 88 -0.92 2.55 3.73
CA GLY A 88 -2.29 3.00 4.05
C GLY A 88 -2.44 3.56 5.47
N GLU A 89 -1.41 3.41 6.31
CA GLU A 89 -1.36 3.92 7.68
C GLU A 89 -0.92 5.38 7.74
N SER A 90 -1.57 6.18 8.59
CA SER A 90 -1.13 7.52 8.97
C SER A 90 -0.45 7.50 10.34
N SER A 91 0.65 8.24 10.47
CA SER A 91 1.35 8.46 11.73
C SER A 91 0.49 9.37 12.63
N PRO A 92 0.26 9.00 13.92
CA PRO A 92 -0.44 9.87 14.86
C PRO A 92 0.21 11.24 15.05
N GLN A 93 1.53 11.34 14.84
CA GLN A 93 2.30 12.56 15.07
C GLN A 93 2.18 13.56 13.92
N SER A 94 2.11 13.08 12.68
CA SER A 94 2.15 13.93 11.49
C SER A 94 0.87 13.89 10.66
N GLY A 95 -0.03 12.93 10.92
CA GLY A 95 -1.23 12.69 10.10
C GLY A 95 -0.92 12.13 8.71
N CYS A 96 0.35 11.91 8.38
CA CYS A 96 0.83 11.47 7.08
C CYS A 96 1.34 10.04 7.11
N SER A 97 1.61 9.46 5.94
CA SER A 97 2.29 8.18 5.86
C SER A 97 3.68 8.23 6.52
N PRO A 98 4.01 7.29 7.43
CA PRO A 98 5.34 7.21 8.05
C PRO A 98 6.42 6.63 7.12
N ARG A 99 6.05 6.07 5.95
CA ARG A 99 6.99 5.42 5.02
C ARG A 99 6.39 5.24 3.64
N LEU A 100 7.24 5.27 2.62
CA LEU A 100 6.91 4.77 1.29
C LEU A 100 7.54 3.40 1.06
N TYR A 101 7.08 2.69 0.04
CA TYR A 101 7.71 1.46 -0.43
C TYR A 101 8.14 1.60 -1.88
N LEU A 102 9.34 1.11 -2.19
CA LEU A 102 9.80 0.83 -3.53
C LEU A 102 9.70 -0.67 -3.77
N VAL A 103 9.11 -1.07 -4.88
CA VAL A 103 9.10 -2.48 -5.33
C VAL A 103 9.83 -2.57 -6.67
N ASP A 104 10.90 -3.37 -6.70
CA ASP A 104 11.66 -3.69 -7.90
C ASP A 104 11.41 -5.15 -8.29
N PHE A 105 10.61 -5.36 -9.33
CA PHE A 105 10.25 -6.70 -9.81
C PHE A 105 11.36 -7.34 -10.66
N SER A 106 12.36 -6.57 -11.11
CA SER A 106 13.46 -7.09 -11.93
C SER A 106 14.45 -7.95 -11.14
N LYS A 107 14.46 -7.84 -9.81
CA LYS A 107 15.29 -8.66 -8.93
C LYS A 107 14.63 -10.01 -8.65
N LYS A 108 15.45 -11.03 -8.36
CA LYS A 108 15.00 -12.38 -7.98
C LYS A 108 15.64 -12.77 -6.64
N PRO A 109 14.87 -12.84 -5.52
CA PRO A 109 13.46 -12.46 -5.40
C PRO A 109 13.23 -10.97 -5.68
N ALA A 110 11.98 -10.59 -5.95
CA ALA A 110 11.64 -9.17 -6.12
C ALA A 110 12.00 -8.41 -4.84
N LYS A 111 12.47 -7.16 -4.99
CA LYS A 111 12.97 -6.40 -3.86
C LYS A 111 11.91 -5.39 -3.41
N VAL A 112 11.61 -5.40 -2.11
CA VAL A 112 10.71 -4.42 -1.49
C VAL A 112 11.52 -3.64 -0.46
N ILE A 113 11.55 -2.32 -0.59
CA ILE A 113 12.29 -1.42 0.30
C ILE A 113 11.31 -0.43 0.90
N ALA A 114 11.14 -0.44 2.22
CA ALA A 114 10.50 0.65 2.95
C ALA A 114 11.51 1.79 3.11
N PHE A 115 11.13 3.02 2.75
CA PHE A 115 12.03 4.17 2.84
C PHE A 115 11.30 5.45 3.23
N GLY A 116 12.07 6.41 3.72
CA GLY A 116 11.54 7.71 4.13
C GLY A 116 12.45 8.42 5.14
N VAL A 117 11.89 9.41 5.82
CA VAL A 117 12.48 10.09 6.97
C VAL A 117 11.64 9.76 8.20
N LYS A 118 12.30 9.30 9.26
CA LYS A 118 11.63 8.94 10.51
C LYS A 118 10.93 10.17 11.09
N LYS A 119 9.75 9.94 11.69
CA LYS A 119 8.93 10.95 12.37
C LYS A 119 8.53 12.17 11.50
N ALA A 120 8.58 12.03 10.17
CA ALA A 120 8.17 13.06 9.22
C ALA A 120 7.07 12.55 8.27
N CYS A 121 6.36 13.48 7.62
CA CYS A 121 5.45 13.18 6.52
C CYS A 121 6.23 12.68 5.29
N ASN A 122 6.05 11.41 4.93
CA ASN A 122 6.66 10.84 3.73
C ASN A 122 5.69 10.90 2.55
N GLU A 123 5.71 12.03 1.85
CA GLU A 123 4.85 12.26 0.68
C GLU A 123 5.67 12.17 -0.61
N PHE A 124 5.24 11.31 -1.54
CA PHE A 124 5.84 11.24 -2.87
C PHE A 124 5.68 12.56 -3.63
N HIS A 125 6.71 12.93 -4.40
CA HIS A 125 6.65 14.10 -5.29
C HIS A 125 6.90 13.70 -6.74
N TRP A 126 8.05 13.12 -7.06
CA TRP A 126 8.37 12.64 -8.40
C TRP A 126 9.44 11.55 -8.36
N ALA A 127 9.58 10.81 -9.45
CA ALA A 127 10.70 9.92 -9.68
C ALA A 127 11.25 10.07 -11.10
N SER A 128 12.55 9.86 -11.26
CA SER A 128 13.24 9.83 -12.55
C SER A 128 14.02 8.52 -12.66
N TRP A 129 13.80 7.82 -13.76
CA TRP A 129 14.30 6.47 -13.99
C TRP A 129 15.34 6.50 -15.10
N GLY A 130 16.62 6.50 -14.73
CA GLY A 130 17.71 6.25 -15.68
C GLY A 130 17.92 4.75 -15.89
N GLU A 131 18.79 4.38 -16.82
CA GLU A 131 19.08 2.97 -17.11
C GLU A 131 19.60 2.20 -15.89
N LYS A 132 20.53 2.81 -15.13
CA LYS A 132 21.17 2.19 -13.96
C LYS A 132 20.69 2.75 -12.63
N ARG A 133 20.37 4.05 -12.63
CA ARG A 133 20.13 4.84 -11.44
C ARG A 133 18.75 5.46 -11.50
N SER A 134 18.06 5.44 -10.38
CA SER A 134 16.79 6.13 -10.20
C SER A 134 16.87 7.14 -9.08
N VAL A 135 16.22 8.27 -9.26
CA VAL A 135 16.07 9.30 -8.23
C VAL A 135 14.61 9.34 -7.84
N ILE A 136 14.34 9.20 -6.55
CA ILE A 136 12.99 9.27 -5.98
C ILE A 136 13.00 10.47 -5.04
N ALA A 137 12.15 11.45 -5.35
CA ALA A 137 12.00 12.65 -4.55
C ALA A 137 10.70 12.57 -3.76
N LEU A 138 10.82 12.81 -2.45
CA LEU A 138 9.69 13.19 -1.62
C LEU A 138 9.42 14.69 -1.83
N LYS A 139 8.28 15.16 -1.31
CA LYS A 139 8.01 16.59 -1.22
C LYS A 139 9.15 17.30 -0.47
N LYS A 140 9.30 18.59 -0.74
CA LYS A 140 10.35 19.44 -0.16
C LYS A 140 11.78 18.96 -0.45
N ASN A 141 11.96 18.26 -1.57
CA ASN A 141 13.27 17.99 -2.17
C ASN A 141 14.15 17.01 -1.37
N VAL A 142 13.56 16.17 -0.52
CA VAL A 142 14.27 15.01 0.07
C VAL A 142 14.43 13.95 -1.01
N LYS A 143 15.67 13.60 -1.35
CA LYS A 143 15.99 12.70 -2.47
C LYS A 143 16.63 11.41 -1.99
N PHE A 144 16.10 10.31 -2.48
CA PHE A 144 16.67 8.98 -2.39
C PHE A 144 17.20 8.58 -3.76
N VAL A 145 18.27 7.81 -3.77
CA VAL A 145 18.84 7.27 -5.01
C VAL A 145 18.79 5.75 -4.93
N TYR A 146 18.17 5.12 -5.92
CA TYR A 146 18.09 3.67 -6.04
C TYR A 146 18.95 3.18 -7.20
N GLU A 147 19.88 2.28 -6.90
CA GLU A 147 20.81 1.70 -7.86
C GLU A 147 21.10 0.25 -7.45
N ASP A 148 20.92 -0.69 -8.38
CA ASP A 148 21.23 -2.12 -8.20
C ASP A 148 20.73 -2.77 -6.90
N GLY A 149 19.51 -2.46 -6.48
CA GLY A 149 18.94 -3.04 -5.26
C GLY A 149 19.36 -2.32 -3.98
N VAL A 150 20.11 -1.23 -4.08
CA VAL A 150 20.58 -0.45 -2.93
C VAL A 150 19.95 0.94 -2.98
N MET A 151 19.46 1.38 -1.83
CA MET A 151 18.94 2.74 -1.64
C MET A 151 20.00 3.58 -0.93
N THR A 152 20.50 4.61 -1.59
CA THR A 152 21.33 5.65 -0.98
C THR A 152 20.44 6.69 -0.33
N LEU A 153 20.70 6.97 0.94
CA LEU A 153 19.94 7.90 1.76
C LEU A 153 20.42 9.34 1.56
N PRO A 154 19.54 10.35 1.71
CA PRO A 154 20.00 11.72 1.88
C PRO A 154 20.86 11.84 3.14
N LYS A 155 21.76 12.84 3.18
CA LYS A 155 22.55 13.11 4.39
C LYS A 155 21.64 13.69 5.47
N ALA A 156 21.78 13.19 6.70
CA ALA A 156 21.16 13.80 7.87
C ALA A 156 21.76 15.18 8.19
N GLY A 157 21.07 15.95 9.02
CA GLY A 157 21.47 17.27 9.48
C GLY A 157 20.62 18.41 8.91
N LYS A 158 21.06 19.64 9.15
CA LYS A 158 20.29 20.88 8.91
C LYS A 158 19.55 20.93 7.58
N THR A 159 20.21 20.61 6.46
CA THR A 159 19.55 20.67 5.13
C THR A 159 18.36 19.71 5.02
N LEU A 160 18.45 18.53 5.63
CA LEU A 160 17.33 17.59 5.67
C LEU A 160 16.24 18.09 6.62
N TRP A 161 16.63 18.63 7.78
CA TRP A 161 15.71 19.23 8.75
C TRP A 161 14.92 20.39 8.14
N ASP A 162 15.59 21.36 7.52
CA ASP A 162 14.98 22.51 6.83
C ASP A 162 13.98 22.07 5.73
N SER A 163 14.15 20.85 5.20
CA SER A 163 13.23 20.26 4.21
C SER A 163 11.98 19.62 4.84
N ILE A 164 12.01 19.26 6.12
CA ILE A 164 10.92 18.54 6.80
C ILE A 164 10.36 19.27 8.04
N GLU A 165 10.89 20.45 8.37
CA GLU A 165 10.46 21.29 9.50
C GLU A 165 8.93 21.51 9.52
N PRO A 166 8.28 21.78 10.69
CA PRO A 166 6.83 21.86 10.81
C PRO A 166 6.14 22.67 9.69
N PRO A 167 5.03 22.15 9.14
CA PRO A 167 4.13 21.17 9.76
C PRO A 167 4.44 19.68 9.46
N HIS A 168 5.55 19.37 8.77
CA HIS A 168 5.79 18.00 8.28
C HIS A 168 6.55 17.11 9.26
N ALA A 169 7.30 17.71 10.18
CA ALA A 169 7.79 17.08 11.39
C ALA A 169 6.69 17.11 12.45
N GLY A 170 6.54 16.00 13.20
CA GLY A 170 5.66 15.98 14.37
C GLY A 170 6.05 17.05 15.41
N PRO A 171 5.11 17.46 16.28
CA PRO A 171 5.41 18.44 17.33
C PRO A 171 6.48 17.93 18.29
N GLY A 172 7.38 18.83 18.72
CA GLY A 172 8.43 18.51 19.70
C GLY A 172 9.64 17.76 19.14
N LEU A 173 9.83 17.76 17.81
CA LEU A 173 11.01 17.19 17.17
C LEU A 173 12.12 18.22 16.97
N SER A 174 13.34 17.70 16.84
CA SER A 174 14.59 18.44 16.66
C SER A 174 15.33 17.98 15.40
N GLU A 175 16.39 18.68 15.01
CA GLU A 175 17.20 18.33 13.82
C GLU A 175 17.71 16.89 13.88
N GLU A 176 18.06 16.41 15.06
CA GLU A 176 18.58 15.08 15.33
C GLU A 176 17.54 13.97 15.09
N ASP A 177 16.25 14.32 15.08
CA ASP A 177 15.15 13.40 14.80
C ASP A 177 14.94 13.17 13.30
N ALA A 178 15.52 14.02 12.44
CA ALA A 178 15.47 13.90 10.98
C ALA A 178 16.37 12.76 10.46
N VAL A 179 15.97 11.52 10.72
CA VAL A 179 16.75 10.34 10.35
C VAL A 179 16.19 9.69 9.09
N PRO A 180 16.87 9.77 7.94
CA PRO A 180 16.46 9.03 6.76
C PRO A 180 16.71 7.53 6.94
N PHE A 181 15.89 6.70 6.32
CA PHE A 181 16.02 5.25 6.39
C PHE A 181 15.65 4.58 5.06
N ALA A 182 16.18 3.38 4.89
CA ALA A 182 15.75 2.41 3.89
C ALA A 182 15.98 1.01 4.45
N GLU A 183 14.92 0.20 4.48
CA GLU A 183 14.89 -1.11 5.10
C GLU A 183 14.25 -2.10 4.14
N GLU A 184 14.86 -3.28 3.98
CA GLU A 184 14.29 -4.34 3.14
C GLU A 184 13.08 -4.96 3.85
N VAL A 185 11.96 -5.06 3.14
CA VAL A 185 10.74 -5.68 3.64
C VAL A 185 10.75 -7.15 3.22
N PRO A 186 10.72 -8.09 4.19
CA PRO A 186 10.65 -9.51 3.87
C PRO A 186 9.39 -9.81 3.05
N GLN A 187 9.55 -10.61 2.00
CA GLN A 187 8.39 -11.07 1.23
C GLN A 187 7.62 -12.14 2.02
N PRO A 188 6.28 -12.21 1.85
CA PRO A 188 5.48 -13.32 2.36
C PRO A 188 6.06 -14.66 1.86
N LYS A 189 6.10 -15.66 2.75
CA LYS A 189 6.53 -17.02 2.42
C LYS A 189 5.41 -17.82 1.75
#